data_AF-A0A7C4CKB5-F1
#
_entry.id   AF-A0A7C4CKB5-F1
#
_cell.length_a   1.000
_cell.length_b   1.000
_cell.length_c   1.000
_cell.angle_alpha   90.00
_cell.angle_beta   90.00
_cell.angle_gamma   90.00
#
_symmetry.space_group_name_H-M   'P 1'
#
loop_
_entity.id
_entity.type
_entity.pdbx_description
1 polymer ?
#
loop_
_entity_poly.entity_id
_entity_poly.type
_entity_poly.pdbx_seq_one_letter_code
_entity_poly.pdbx_strand_id
1 'polypeptide(L)'
;MPELLLHFSIIFAVSAPLIGIKRGLLVSFIALLPDIDALFQIHRSMSHSVVILSIVALIIILTSYKIRRGLNFAIASGLALLSHPLLDVFQDQAPLFYPISSYSYHISLELFAIISKDISLKPSISVINEPFEFTSFQVLDAPIFTSEGFIISLILIGVPLIHVLLSHMHAPASIHVASMMNGSNSGFKSDGIPASSEAVEVRGKAISRDDVTILIPTLNEEKAIGRVIQELVENGYGKILVVDGYSSDRTVEVARENGA
;
A
#
# COMPACT_ATOMS: atom_id res chain seq x y z
N MET A 1 -6.34 0.36 -7.14
CA MET A 1 -5.26 1.05 -7.92
C MET A 1 -3.93 0.37 -7.62
N PRO A 2 -3.13 0.02 -8.64
CA PRO A 2 -1.85 -0.66 -8.45
C PRO A 2 -0.87 0.30 -7.78
N GLU A 3 -0.63 0.14 -6.48
CA GLU A 3 0.46 0.86 -5.82
C GLU A 3 1.78 0.17 -6.19
N LEU A 4 2.32 0.50 -7.37
CA LEU A 4 3.52 -0.13 -7.93
C LEU A 4 4.68 -0.13 -6.92
N LEU A 5 4.83 0.99 -6.21
CA LEU A 5 5.86 1.17 -5.19
C LEU A 5 5.62 0.28 -3.95
N LEU A 6 4.35 0.05 -3.59
CA LEU A 6 3.99 -0.81 -2.47
C LEU A 6 4.28 -2.28 -2.79
N HIS A 7 3.91 -2.74 -3.99
CA HIS A 7 4.21 -4.10 -4.46
C HIS A 7 5.72 -4.37 -4.45
N PHE A 8 6.52 -3.41 -4.93
CA PHE A 8 7.97 -3.49 -4.84
C PHE A 8 8.46 -3.57 -3.38
N SER A 9 7.99 -2.65 -2.53
CA SER A 9 8.52 -2.46 -1.17
C SER A 9 8.15 -3.60 -0.22
N ILE A 10 6.95 -4.17 -0.31
CA ILE A 10 6.55 -5.35 0.47
C ILE A 10 7.48 -6.52 0.17
N ILE A 11 7.71 -6.82 -1.11
CA ILE A 11 8.59 -7.93 -1.52
C ILE A 11 10.03 -7.65 -1.14
N PHE A 12 10.48 -6.39 -1.25
CA PHE A 12 11.82 -6.03 -0.82
C PHE A 12 11.98 -6.22 0.69
N ALA A 13 11.00 -5.79 1.47
CA ALA A 13 11.02 -5.88 2.93
C ALA A 13 11.16 -7.32 3.43
N VAL A 14 10.43 -8.24 2.79
CA VAL A 14 10.47 -9.67 3.14
C VAL A 14 11.73 -10.33 2.61
N SER A 15 12.17 -10.02 1.40
CA SER A 15 13.28 -10.73 0.75
C SER A 15 14.67 -10.24 1.17
N ALA A 16 14.87 -8.94 1.36
CA ALA A 16 16.20 -8.36 1.62
C ALA A 16 16.90 -8.94 2.88
N PRO A 17 16.23 -9.17 4.02
CA PRO A 17 16.84 -9.82 5.18
C PRO A 17 17.20 -11.30 4.95
N LEU A 18 16.47 -11.99 4.07
CA LEU A 18 16.58 -13.44 3.86
C LEU A 18 17.64 -13.81 2.83
N ILE A 19 17.70 -13.07 1.72
CA ILE A 19 18.59 -13.38 0.58
C ILE A 19 19.62 -12.28 0.29
N GLY A 20 19.64 -11.23 1.12
CA GLY A 20 20.54 -10.08 1.02
C GLY A 20 20.01 -9.00 0.07
N ILE A 21 20.46 -7.75 0.27
CA ILE A 21 19.95 -6.56 -0.45
C ILE A 21 20.00 -6.74 -1.98
N LYS A 22 21.12 -7.20 -2.54
CA LYS A 22 21.28 -7.33 -4.00
C LYS A 22 20.25 -8.28 -4.62
N ARG A 23 20.01 -9.43 -3.98
CA ARG A 23 19.05 -10.42 -4.47
C ARG A 23 17.61 -10.01 -4.15
N GLY A 24 17.40 -9.38 -2.99
CA GLY A 24 16.10 -8.82 -2.62
C GLY A 24 15.63 -7.80 -3.64
N LEU A 25 16.49 -6.84 -4.04
CA LEU A 25 16.18 -5.88 -5.11
C LEU A 25 15.76 -6.58 -6.41
N LEU A 26 16.50 -7.61 -6.84
CA LEU A 26 16.17 -8.35 -8.06
C LEU A 26 14.81 -9.06 -7.94
N VAL A 27 14.53 -9.71 -6.81
CA VAL A 27 13.24 -10.39 -6.57
C VAL A 27 12.09 -9.38 -6.56
N SER A 28 12.29 -8.21 -5.97
CA SER A 28 11.29 -7.13 -5.97
C SER A 28 11.01 -6.57 -7.36
N PHE A 29 12.02 -6.42 -8.22
CA PHE A 29 11.79 -6.04 -9.61
C PHE A 29 11.08 -7.14 -10.40
N ILE A 30 11.39 -8.42 -10.12
CA ILE A 30 10.69 -9.54 -10.72
C ILE A 30 9.21 -9.55 -10.32
N ALA A 31 8.88 -9.17 -9.07
CA ALA A 31 7.50 -9.08 -8.62
C ALA A 31 6.65 -8.09 -9.43
N LEU A 32 7.27 -7.03 -10.00
CA LEU A 32 6.59 -6.02 -10.82
C LEU A 32 6.38 -6.44 -12.28
N LEU A 33 6.84 -7.63 -12.70
CA LEU A 33 6.67 -8.08 -14.09
C LEU A 33 5.21 -8.11 -14.56
N PRO A 34 4.20 -8.47 -13.73
CA PRO A 34 2.81 -8.46 -14.18
C PRO A 34 2.33 -7.07 -14.63
N ASP A 35 2.73 -6.01 -13.91
CA ASP A 35 2.34 -4.62 -14.18
C ASP A 35 2.99 -4.01 -15.43
N ILE A 36 4.01 -4.67 -16.00
CA ILE A 36 4.60 -4.24 -17.28
C ILE A 36 3.54 -4.26 -18.39
N ASP A 37 2.44 -5.01 -18.22
CA ASP A 37 1.31 -5.01 -19.15
C ASP A 37 0.73 -3.61 -19.39
N ALA A 38 0.76 -2.73 -18.38
CA ALA A 38 0.33 -1.34 -18.51
C ALA A 38 1.12 -0.57 -19.59
N LEU A 39 2.39 -0.92 -19.86
CA LEU A 39 3.15 -0.30 -20.96
C LEU A 39 2.59 -0.67 -22.34
N PHE A 40 1.87 -1.79 -22.45
CA PHE A 40 1.20 -2.24 -23.66
C PHE A 40 -0.24 -1.72 -23.77
N GLN A 41 -0.59 -0.70 -22.97
CA GLN A 41 -1.92 -0.08 -22.97
C GLN A 41 -3.05 -1.04 -22.57
N ILE A 42 -2.71 -2.12 -21.84
CA ILE A 42 -3.66 -3.06 -21.26
C ILE A 42 -3.34 -3.11 -19.78
N HIS A 43 -4.29 -2.79 -18.91
CA HIS A 43 -4.09 -2.92 -17.47
C HIS A 43 -4.89 -4.12 -16.97
N ARG A 44 -4.27 -5.01 -16.19
CA ARG A 44 -4.86 -6.27 -15.68
C ARG A 44 -5.16 -7.29 -16.77
N SER A 45 -4.13 -7.52 -17.57
CA SER A 45 -4.11 -8.54 -18.61
C SER A 45 -3.99 -9.96 -18.02
N MET A 46 -3.75 -10.94 -18.90
CA MET A 46 -3.38 -12.30 -18.53
C MET A 46 -2.19 -12.39 -17.56
N SER A 47 -1.35 -11.35 -17.45
CA SER A 47 -0.20 -11.31 -16.56
C SER A 47 -0.58 -11.36 -15.07
N HIS A 48 -1.80 -10.97 -14.72
CA HIS A 48 -2.33 -10.97 -13.34
C HIS A 48 -3.02 -12.30 -12.97
N SER A 49 -2.88 -13.34 -13.80
CA SER A 49 -3.39 -14.67 -13.51
C SER A 49 -2.43 -15.46 -12.63
N VAL A 50 -2.91 -15.90 -11.47
CA VAL A 50 -2.16 -16.84 -10.61
C VAL A 50 -1.94 -18.17 -11.32
N VAL A 51 -2.86 -18.61 -12.18
CA VAL A 51 -2.72 -19.87 -12.92
C VAL A 51 -1.52 -19.80 -13.87
N ILE A 52 -1.45 -18.74 -14.68
CA ILE A 52 -0.37 -18.56 -15.66
C ILE A 52 0.96 -18.34 -14.95
N LEU A 53 0.99 -17.46 -13.94
CA LEU A 53 2.20 -17.18 -13.16
C LEU A 53 2.68 -18.43 -12.42
N SER A 54 1.80 -19.28 -11.91
CA SER A 54 2.17 -20.54 -11.25
C SER A 54 2.87 -21.50 -12.22
N ILE A 55 2.38 -21.60 -13.47
CA ILE A 55 3.00 -22.44 -14.49
C ILE A 55 4.40 -21.91 -14.82
N VAL A 56 4.54 -20.60 -15.04
CA VAL A 56 5.84 -19.96 -15.32
C VAL A 56 6.81 -20.16 -14.16
N ALA A 57 6.37 -19.90 -12.92
CA ALA A 57 7.18 -20.10 -11.72
C ALA A 57 7.62 -21.55 -11.57
N LEU A 58 6.72 -22.52 -11.80
CA LEU A 58 7.02 -23.94 -11.71
C LEU A 58 8.10 -24.36 -12.73
N ILE A 59 8.02 -23.88 -13.98
CA ILE A 59 9.02 -24.17 -15.01
C ILE A 59 10.40 -23.66 -14.59
N ILE A 60 10.48 -22.43 -14.07
CA ILE A 60 11.73 -21.80 -13.60
C ILE A 60 12.31 -22.59 -12.41
N ILE A 61 11.47 -22.98 -11.45
CA ILE A 61 11.86 -23.74 -10.27
C ILE A 61 12.37 -25.13 -10.67
N LEU A 62 11.65 -25.87 -11.53
CA LEU A 62 12.05 -27.20 -12.00
C LEU A 62 13.36 -27.16 -12.78
N THR A 63 13.53 -26.14 -13.64
CA THR A 63 14.77 -25.91 -14.38
C THR A 63 15.94 -25.65 -13.43
N SER A 64 15.73 -24.80 -12.42
CA SER A 64 16.73 -24.49 -11.38
C SER A 64 17.07 -25.70 -10.50
N TYR A 65 16.08 -26.54 -10.20
CA TYR A 65 16.25 -27.80 -9.48
C TYR A 65 17.13 -28.78 -10.28
N LYS A 66 16.87 -28.92 -11.60
CA LYS A 66 17.66 -29.79 -12.48
C LYS A 66 19.11 -29.32 -12.62
N ILE A 67 19.34 -28.01 -12.69
CA ILE A 67 20.68 -27.41 -12.77
C ILE A 67 21.39 -27.37 -11.40
N ARG A 68 20.67 -27.68 -10.29
CA ARG A 68 21.15 -27.63 -8.89
C ARG A 68 21.79 -26.30 -8.50
N ARG A 69 21.36 -25.21 -9.11
CA ARG A 69 21.91 -23.87 -8.87
C ARG A 69 20.78 -22.86 -8.74
N GLY A 70 20.86 -22.00 -7.72
CA GLY A 70 19.94 -20.87 -7.58
C GLY A 70 18.50 -21.24 -7.20
N LEU A 71 18.24 -22.47 -6.72
CA LEU A 71 16.89 -22.91 -6.37
C LEU A 71 16.18 -21.96 -5.39
N ASN A 72 16.86 -21.53 -4.33
CA ASN A 72 16.28 -20.61 -3.35
C ASN A 72 15.88 -19.26 -3.97
N PHE A 73 16.68 -18.77 -4.93
CA PHE A 73 16.37 -17.54 -5.65
C PHE A 73 15.18 -17.74 -6.59
N ALA A 74 15.14 -18.85 -7.33
CA ALA A 74 14.02 -19.20 -8.20
C ALA A 74 12.70 -19.35 -7.43
N ILE A 75 12.73 -20.00 -6.26
CA ILE A 75 11.55 -20.10 -5.39
C ILE A 75 11.13 -18.72 -4.88
N ALA A 76 12.07 -17.90 -4.40
CA ALA A 76 11.77 -16.55 -3.95
C ALA A 76 11.16 -15.69 -5.06
N SER A 77 11.70 -15.74 -6.28
CA SER A 77 11.15 -15.06 -7.45
C SER A 77 9.75 -15.57 -7.82
N GLY A 78 9.52 -16.88 -7.77
CA GLY A 78 8.20 -17.48 -8.04
C GLY A 78 7.15 -17.05 -7.02
N LEU A 79 7.50 -17.07 -5.73
CA LEU A 79 6.63 -16.57 -4.66
C LEU A 79 6.35 -15.07 -4.81
N ALA A 80 7.36 -14.28 -5.16
CA ALA A 80 7.23 -12.84 -5.40
C ALA A 80 6.30 -12.51 -6.58
N LEU A 81 6.36 -13.30 -7.65
CA LEU A 81 5.41 -13.17 -8.77
C LEU A 81 3.99 -13.50 -8.34
N LEU A 82 3.80 -14.53 -7.51
CA LEU A 82 2.47 -14.96 -7.06
C LEU A 82 1.87 -14.03 -6.01
N SER A 83 2.69 -13.36 -5.21
CA SER A 83 2.20 -12.37 -4.25
C SER A 83 1.59 -11.14 -4.92
N HIS A 84 1.99 -10.82 -6.16
CA HIS A 84 1.48 -9.66 -6.89
C HIS A 84 -0.04 -9.74 -7.13
N PRO A 85 -0.57 -10.72 -7.91
CA PRO A 85 -2.02 -10.84 -8.11
C PRO A 85 -2.77 -11.19 -6.82
N LEU A 86 -2.09 -11.76 -5.83
CA LEU A 86 -2.68 -12.00 -4.52
C LEU A 86 -2.97 -10.69 -3.80
N LEU A 87 -2.04 -9.72 -3.84
CA LEU A 87 -2.26 -8.39 -3.28
C LEU A 87 -3.34 -7.64 -4.06
N ASP A 88 -3.34 -7.73 -5.39
CA ASP A 88 -4.33 -7.07 -6.23
C ASP A 88 -5.75 -7.48 -5.88
N VAL A 89 -6.02 -8.76 -5.62
CA VAL A 89 -7.38 -9.25 -5.27
C VAL A 89 -7.95 -8.59 -4.01
N PHE A 90 -7.11 -8.10 -3.10
CA PHE A 90 -7.56 -7.37 -1.90
C PHE A 90 -7.63 -5.86 -2.10
N GLN A 91 -7.01 -5.32 -3.15
CA GLN A 91 -7.05 -3.90 -3.47
C GLN A 91 -8.13 -3.57 -4.50
N ASP A 92 -8.36 -4.48 -5.45
CA ASP A 92 -9.16 -4.23 -6.62
C ASP A 92 -9.50 -5.54 -7.37
N GLN A 93 -10.26 -5.46 -8.45
CA GLN A 93 -10.67 -6.63 -9.23
C GLN A 93 -9.54 -7.16 -10.13
N ALA A 94 -9.13 -8.42 -9.95
CA ALA A 94 -8.10 -9.05 -10.78
C ALA A 94 -8.57 -10.37 -11.40
N PRO A 95 -8.14 -10.73 -12.64
CA PRO A 95 -8.49 -11.98 -13.31
C PRO A 95 -7.69 -13.18 -12.75
N LEU A 96 -7.88 -13.46 -11.46
CA LEU A 96 -7.07 -14.39 -10.65
C LEU A 96 -6.95 -15.80 -11.27
N PHE A 97 -8.07 -16.32 -11.80
CA PHE A 97 -8.17 -17.69 -12.30
C PHE A 97 -8.19 -17.80 -13.83
N TYR A 98 -7.90 -16.73 -14.57
CA TYR A 98 -7.80 -16.82 -16.03
C TYR A 98 -6.73 -17.84 -16.46
N PRO A 99 -6.91 -18.72 -17.46
CA PRO A 99 -8.05 -18.86 -18.37
C PRO A 99 -9.15 -19.83 -17.89
N ILE A 100 -9.07 -20.33 -16.65
CA ILE A 100 -10.06 -21.27 -16.09
C ILE A 100 -11.40 -20.56 -15.85
N SER A 101 -11.36 -19.27 -15.50
CA SER A 101 -12.53 -18.43 -15.27
C SER A 101 -12.46 -17.15 -16.10
N SER A 102 -13.63 -16.68 -16.55
CA SER A 102 -13.81 -15.39 -17.24
C SER A 102 -14.25 -14.27 -16.28
N TYR A 103 -14.11 -14.47 -14.97
CA TYR A 103 -14.46 -13.50 -13.94
C TYR A 103 -13.20 -12.90 -13.30
N SER A 104 -13.26 -11.61 -13.00
CA SER A 104 -12.38 -10.95 -12.04
C SER A 104 -12.90 -11.19 -10.63
N TYR A 105 -12.00 -11.15 -9.65
CA TYR A 105 -12.33 -11.38 -8.25
C TYR A 105 -11.76 -10.24 -7.40
N HIS A 106 -12.55 -9.81 -6.43
CA HIS A 106 -12.15 -8.90 -5.37
C HIS A 106 -12.61 -9.47 -4.03
N ILE A 107 -11.70 -9.55 -3.06
CA ILE A 107 -11.95 -10.09 -1.73
C ILE A 107 -11.83 -8.95 -0.72
N SER A 108 -12.91 -8.68 0.02
CA SER A 108 -12.89 -7.72 1.12
C SER A 108 -12.97 -8.45 2.46
N LEU A 109 -11.99 -8.17 3.32
CA LEU A 109 -11.91 -8.68 4.68
C LEU A 109 -11.99 -7.48 5.63
N GLU A 110 -13.09 -7.39 6.37
CA GLU A 110 -13.34 -6.31 7.33
C GLU A 110 -13.50 -6.89 8.74
N LEU A 111 -12.98 -6.18 9.74
CA LEU A 111 -13.16 -6.54 11.15
C LEU A 111 -13.80 -5.36 11.87
N PHE A 112 -15.08 -5.47 12.16
CA PHE A 112 -15.80 -4.45 12.90
C PHE A 112 -15.62 -4.66 14.41
N ALA A 113 -15.09 -3.66 15.10
CA ALA A 113 -15.03 -3.63 16.55
C ALA A 113 -16.10 -2.69 17.10
N ILE A 114 -17.04 -3.21 17.88
CA ILE A 114 -18.00 -2.41 18.64
C ILE A 114 -17.51 -2.38 20.07
N ILE A 115 -16.93 -1.24 20.46
CA ILE A 115 -16.42 -0.99 21.82
C ILE A 115 -17.53 -0.29 22.60
N SER A 116 -18.14 -1.02 23.52
CA SER A 116 -19.19 -0.51 24.42
C SER A 116 -18.81 -0.83 25.88
N LYS A 117 -19.76 -1.22 26.72
CA LYS A 117 -19.44 -1.82 28.03
C LYS A 117 -18.67 -3.14 27.86
N ASP A 118 -18.97 -3.86 26.79
CA ASP A 118 -18.25 -5.04 26.33
C ASP A 118 -17.60 -4.76 24.97
N ILE A 119 -16.49 -5.44 24.68
CA ILE A 119 -15.82 -5.41 23.38
C ILE A 119 -16.39 -6.56 22.54
N SER A 120 -17.00 -6.25 21.40
CA SER A 120 -17.42 -7.27 20.42
C SER A 120 -16.72 -7.07 19.09
N LEU A 121 -16.21 -8.17 18.53
CA LEU A 121 -15.52 -8.21 17.26
C LEU A 121 -16.39 -8.99 16.25
N LYS A 122 -16.67 -8.40 15.09
CA LYS A 122 -17.46 -9.00 14.02
C LYS A 122 -16.62 -9.05 12.73
N PRO A 123 -16.02 -10.19 12.38
CA PRO A 123 -15.36 -10.35 11.08
C PRO A 123 -16.41 -10.44 9.97
N SER A 124 -16.16 -9.79 8.85
CA SER A 124 -16.95 -9.83 7.62
C SER A 124 -16.03 -10.17 6.46
N ILE A 125 -16.42 -11.16 5.65
CA ILE A 125 -15.71 -11.55 4.44
C ILE A 125 -16.71 -11.46 3.29
N SER A 126 -16.39 -10.68 2.27
CA SER A 126 -17.16 -10.63 1.03
C SER A 126 -16.24 -10.92 -0.16
N VAL A 127 -16.82 -11.57 -1.17
CA VAL A 127 -16.15 -11.84 -2.44
C VAL A 127 -17.07 -11.33 -3.53
N ILE A 128 -16.56 -10.39 -4.32
CA ILE A 128 -17.25 -9.82 -5.46
C ILE A 128 -16.59 -10.38 -6.71
N ASN A 129 -17.41 -10.84 -7.65
CA ASN A 129 -16.95 -11.34 -8.94
C ASN A 129 -17.71 -10.68 -10.09
N GLU A 130 -16.97 -10.19 -11.08
CA GLU A 130 -17.54 -9.52 -12.24
C GLU A 130 -16.93 -10.10 -13.52
N PRO A 131 -17.70 -10.23 -14.61
CA PRO A 131 -17.13 -10.64 -15.89
C PRO A 131 -16.13 -9.57 -16.34
N PHE A 132 -14.92 -9.99 -16.73
CA PHE A 132 -13.88 -9.05 -17.15
C PHE A 132 -13.72 -9.06 -18.67
N GLU A 133 -13.44 -7.90 -19.25
CA GLU A 133 -13.02 -7.76 -20.64
C GLU A 133 -11.65 -7.07 -20.67
N PHE A 134 -10.72 -7.61 -21.46
CA PHE A 134 -9.43 -6.95 -21.69
C PHE A 134 -9.65 -5.73 -22.59
N THR A 135 -9.86 -4.58 -21.97
CA THR A 135 -10.00 -3.30 -22.68
C THR A 135 -8.65 -2.61 -22.74
N SER A 136 -8.34 -2.00 -23.89
CA SER A 136 -7.18 -1.13 -24.01
C SER A 136 -7.54 0.28 -23.56
N PHE A 137 -6.61 0.96 -22.92
CA PHE A 137 -6.77 2.37 -22.53
C PHE A 137 -5.95 3.28 -23.45
N GLN A 138 -6.45 4.49 -23.71
CA GLN A 138 -5.69 5.52 -24.43
C GLN A 138 -4.86 6.41 -23.49
N VAL A 139 -5.35 6.59 -22.26
CA VAL A 139 -4.70 7.36 -21.20
C VAL A 139 -4.81 6.55 -19.91
N LEU A 140 -3.69 6.37 -19.22
CA LEU A 140 -3.65 5.79 -17.88
C LEU A 140 -3.58 6.93 -16.87
N ASP A 141 -4.73 7.31 -16.32
CA ASP A 141 -4.81 8.32 -15.25
C ASP A 141 -4.77 7.62 -13.88
N ALA A 142 -3.64 6.98 -13.58
CA ALA A 142 -3.41 6.28 -12.33
C ALA A 142 -2.14 6.81 -11.64
N PRO A 143 -2.23 7.24 -10.36
CA PRO A 143 -1.07 7.65 -9.61
C PRO A 143 -0.14 6.45 -9.38
N ILE A 144 1.16 6.61 -9.67
CA ILE A 144 2.18 5.57 -9.45
C ILE A 144 2.30 5.20 -7.96
N PHE A 145 2.01 6.17 -7.07
CA PHE A 145 1.91 5.99 -5.62
C PHE A 145 0.94 7.01 -5.02
N THR A 146 0.28 6.62 -3.92
CA THR A 146 -0.49 7.53 -3.05
C THR A 146 0.42 8.12 -1.96
N SER A 147 -0.06 9.11 -1.21
CA SER A 147 0.72 9.70 -0.11
C SER A 147 0.96 8.67 1.00
N GLU A 148 -0.06 7.87 1.31
CA GLU A 148 -0.03 6.77 2.27
C GLU A 148 0.90 5.66 1.80
N GLY A 149 0.72 5.21 0.56
CA GLY A 149 1.55 4.18 -0.08
C GLY A 149 3.02 4.57 -0.14
N PHE A 150 3.32 5.85 -0.37
CA PHE A 150 4.68 6.37 -0.37
C PHE A 150 5.36 6.24 1.01
N ILE A 151 4.68 6.67 2.08
CA ILE A 151 5.24 6.59 3.45
C ILE A 151 5.41 5.13 3.87
N ILE A 152 4.41 4.27 3.61
CA ILE A 152 4.49 2.84 3.90
C ILE A 152 5.68 2.22 3.16
N SER A 153 5.86 2.53 1.88
CA SER A 153 6.97 2.02 1.08
C SER A 153 8.33 2.47 1.60
N LEU A 154 8.45 3.72 2.06
CA LEU A 154 9.69 4.24 2.63
C LEU A 154 10.10 3.47 3.89
N ILE A 155 9.13 3.15 4.75
CA ILE A 155 9.36 2.35 5.97
C ILE A 155 9.77 0.92 5.58
N LEU A 156 9.02 0.29 4.67
CA LEU A 156 9.25 -1.08 4.20
C LEU A 156 10.60 -1.24 3.49
N ILE A 157 11.12 -0.21 2.85
CA ILE A 157 12.47 -0.24 2.26
C ILE A 157 13.54 0.10 3.31
N GLY A 158 13.30 1.16 4.10
CA GLY A 158 14.28 1.71 5.03
C GLY A 158 14.64 0.75 6.17
N VAL A 159 13.64 0.13 6.81
CA VAL A 159 13.87 -0.74 7.98
C VAL A 159 14.74 -1.96 7.64
N PRO A 160 14.42 -2.78 6.62
CA PRO A 160 15.28 -3.91 6.24
C PRO A 160 16.65 -3.47 5.73
N LEU A 161 16.75 -2.33 5.02
CA LEU A 161 18.03 -1.82 4.56
C LEU A 161 18.96 -1.50 5.74
N ILE A 162 18.44 -0.76 6.73
CA ILE A 162 19.17 -0.45 7.96
C ILE A 162 19.54 -1.74 8.71
N HIS A 163 18.58 -2.66 8.88
CA HIS A 163 18.82 -3.94 9.56
C HIS A 163 19.95 -4.74 8.90
N VAL A 164 19.95 -4.85 7.56
CA VAL A 164 21.00 -5.58 6.83
C VAL A 164 22.34 -4.83 6.89
N LEU A 165 22.35 -3.49 6.83
CA LEU A 165 23.60 -2.73 6.97
C LEU A 165 24.21 -2.86 8.38
N LEU A 166 23.37 -2.80 9.41
CA LEU A 166 23.80 -2.97 10.81
C LEU A 166 24.28 -4.39 11.08
N SER A 167 23.67 -5.42 10.49
CA SER A 167 24.11 -6.80 10.67
C SER A 167 25.48 -7.08 10.04
N HIS A 168 25.86 -6.34 8.98
CA HIS A 168 27.21 -6.39 8.41
C HIS A 168 28.25 -5.69 9.31
N MET A 169 27.85 -4.68 10.07
CA MET A 169 28.74 -4.00 11.03
C MET A 169 29.01 -4.80 12.31
N HIS A 170 28.08 -5.68 12.71
CA HIS A 170 28.19 -6.51 13.92
C HIS A 170 28.72 -7.92 13.66
N ALA A 171 29.28 -8.20 12.47
CA ALA A 171 29.94 -9.48 12.23
C ALA A 171 31.08 -9.66 13.25
N PRO A 172 31.10 -10.75 14.05
CA PRO A 172 32.13 -10.93 15.05
C PRO A 172 33.47 -11.13 14.34
N ALA A 173 34.38 -10.18 14.52
CA ALA A 173 35.78 -10.41 14.22
C ALA A 173 36.24 -11.61 15.07
N SER A 174 36.45 -12.76 14.44
CA SER A 174 37.10 -13.90 15.09
C SER A 174 38.57 -13.54 15.33
N ILE A 175 38.83 -12.82 16.42
CA ILE A 175 40.16 -12.53 16.90
C ILE A 175 40.50 -13.56 17.98
N HIS A 176 41.31 -14.53 17.56
CA HIS A 176 42.15 -15.35 18.44
C HIS A 176 43.12 -14.42 19.18
N VAL A 177 42.81 -14.05 20.43
CA VAL A 177 43.85 -13.65 21.40
C VAL A 177 43.46 -14.22 22.76
N ALA A 178 44.10 -15.34 23.08
CA ALA A 178 44.28 -15.76 24.45
C ALA A 178 45.22 -14.78 25.16
N SER A 179 44.94 -14.53 26.44
CA SER A 179 45.88 -14.05 27.44
C SER A 179 46.46 -12.65 27.22
N MET A 180 45.97 -11.68 27.99
CA MET A 180 46.86 -10.90 28.84
C MET A 180 46.09 -10.29 30.01
N MET A 181 46.59 -10.60 31.20
CA MET A 181 46.13 -10.15 32.51
C MET A 181 46.35 -8.65 32.73
N ASN A 182 45.64 -8.16 33.75
CA ASN A 182 45.98 -7.07 34.67
C ASN A 182 45.72 -5.62 34.24
N GLY A 183 44.93 -4.94 35.07
CA GLY A 183 45.40 -3.69 35.65
C GLY A 183 44.39 -2.55 35.78
N SER A 184 43.84 -2.45 37.00
CA SER A 184 43.49 -1.21 37.70
C SER A 184 42.12 -0.55 37.48
N ASN A 185 41.42 -0.47 38.62
CA ASN A 185 40.31 0.41 38.95
C ASN A 185 40.70 1.89 38.84
N SER A 186 39.81 2.68 38.24
CA SER A 186 39.37 4.01 38.73
C SER A 186 38.16 4.39 37.87
N GLY A 187 36.95 4.54 38.42
CA GLY A 187 36.57 5.68 39.24
C GLY A 187 35.87 6.71 38.34
N PHE A 188 34.59 6.48 38.00
CA PHE A 188 33.77 7.48 37.30
C PHE A 188 32.48 7.75 38.09
N LYS A 189 32.38 8.99 38.58
CA LYS A 189 31.25 9.52 39.33
C LYS A 189 30.11 9.87 38.38
N SER A 190 28.90 9.62 38.86
CA SER A 190 27.63 10.03 38.25
C SER A 190 27.25 11.44 38.71
N ASP A 191 27.06 12.34 37.76
CA ASP A 191 26.24 13.55 37.90
C ASP A 191 25.22 13.44 36.75
N GLY A 192 23.92 13.23 36.96
CA GLY A 192 22.99 14.14 37.62
C GLY A 192 22.08 14.74 36.56
N ILE A 193 21.03 14.01 36.14
CA ILE A 193 20.00 14.48 35.19
C ILE A 193 18.89 15.18 35.97
N PRO A 194 18.57 16.45 35.70
CA PRO A 194 17.29 17.01 36.11
C PRO A 194 16.22 16.64 35.08
N ALA A 195 15.21 15.94 35.57
CA ALA A 195 13.92 15.78 34.92
C ALA A 195 13.14 17.10 34.97
N SER A 196 12.57 17.49 33.83
CA SER A 196 11.41 18.39 33.79
C SER A 196 10.51 17.96 32.63
N SER A 197 9.52 17.13 32.96
CA SER A 197 8.39 16.81 32.10
C SER A 197 7.41 17.99 32.11
N GLU A 198 7.48 18.84 31.09
CA GLU A 198 6.38 19.77 30.81
C GLU A 198 5.34 19.02 29.97
N ALA A 199 4.22 18.70 30.60
CA ALA A 199 3.03 18.22 29.93
C ALA A 199 2.46 19.37 29.10
N VAL A 200 2.63 19.33 27.79
CA VAL A 200 1.93 20.22 26.86
C VAL A 200 0.47 19.76 26.79
N GLU A 201 -0.39 20.46 27.52
CA GLU A 201 -1.84 20.33 27.36
C GLU A 201 -2.21 20.89 25.98
N VAL A 202 -2.31 20.01 24.98
CA VAL A 202 -2.85 20.37 23.67
C VAL A 202 -4.34 20.63 23.86
N ARG A 203 -4.69 21.88 24.20
CA ARG A 203 -6.05 22.36 24.06
C ARG A 203 -6.40 22.34 22.59
N GLY A 204 -7.07 21.29 22.15
CA GLY A 204 -7.69 21.25 20.83
C GLY A 204 -8.59 22.47 20.69
N LYS A 205 -8.29 23.35 19.73
CA LYS A 205 -9.20 24.43 19.35
C LYS A 205 -10.52 23.75 18.96
N ALA A 206 -11.62 24.08 19.64
CA ALA A 206 -12.92 23.60 19.24
C ALA A 206 -13.17 24.06 17.80
N ILE A 207 -13.32 23.10 16.88
CA ILE A 207 -13.57 23.37 15.46
C ILE A 207 -15.02 23.84 15.35
N SER A 208 -15.22 25.09 14.96
CA SER A 208 -16.54 25.62 14.64
C SER A 208 -16.91 25.26 13.21
N ARG A 209 -18.20 25.33 12.86
CA ARG A 209 -18.64 25.07 11.47
C ARG A 209 -18.02 26.05 10.47
N ASP A 210 -17.67 27.25 10.92
CA ASP A 210 -16.96 28.26 10.12
C ASP A 210 -15.50 27.89 9.85
N ASP A 211 -14.90 26.98 10.62
CA ASP A 211 -13.55 26.47 10.35
C ASP A 211 -13.56 25.37 9.26
N VAL A 212 -14.74 24.87 8.85
CA VAL A 212 -14.91 23.77 7.89
C VAL A 212 -15.30 24.31 6.51
N THR A 213 -14.62 23.86 5.46
CA THR A 213 -15.02 24.09 4.06
C THR A 213 -15.51 22.78 3.46
N ILE A 214 -16.69 22.80 2.85
CA ILE A 214 -17.31 21.62 2.23
C ILE A 214 -17.08 21.69 0.73
N LEU A 215 -16.41 20.67 0.19
CA LEU A 215 -16.18 20.51 -1.25
C LEU A 215 -17.20 19.53 -1.82
N ILE A 216 -17.92 19.93 -2.87
CA ILE A 216 -18.92 19.09 -3.54
C ILE A 216 -18.48 18.89 -5.00
N PRO A 217 -17.98 17.70 -5.38
CA PRO A 217 -17.72 17.37 -6.77
C PRO A 217 -19.05 17.04 -7.48
N THR A 218 -19.28 17.57 -8.68
CA THR A 218 -20.53 17.38 -9.41
C THR A 218 -20.30 17.09 -10.89
N LEU A 219 -21.17 16.26 -11.49
CA LEU A 219 -21.25 16.04 -12.93
C LEU A 219 -22.68 15.68 -13.34
N ASN A 220 -23.38 16.59 -13.99
CA ASN A 220 -24.78 16.46 -14.42
C ASN A 220 -25.77 16.14 -13.27
N GLU A 221 -25.69 16.93 -12.19
CA GLU A 221 -26.46 16.78 -10.95
C GLU A 221 -27.52 17.89 -10.75
N GLU A 222 -28.07 18.47 -11.83
CA GLU A 222 -28.97 19.64 -11.77
C GLU A 222 -30.13 19.48 -10.77
N LYS A 223 -30.62 18.24 -10.59
CA LYS A 223 -31.79 17.92 -9.76
C LYS A 223 -31.46 17.80 -8.27
N ALA A 224 -30.20 17.53 -7.95
CA ALA A 224 -29.76 17.23 -6.58
C ALA A 224 -28.95 18.36 -5.97
N ILE A 225 -28.10 19.03 -6.76
CA ILE A 225 -27.09 19.96 -6.24
C ILE A 225 -27.70 21.12 -5.42
N GLY A 226 -28.82 21.69 -5.87
CA GLY A 226 -29.50 22.76 -5.15
C GLY A 226 -29.97 22.34 -3.76
N ARG A 227 -30.54 21.12 -3.65
CA ARG A 227 -31.02 20.58 -2.37
C ARG A 227 -29.86 20.33 -1.39
N VAL A 228 -28.74 19.79 -1.88
CA VAL A 228 -27.55 19.53 -1.05
C VAL A 228 -27.00 20.84 -0.49
N ILE A 229 -26.87 21.88 -1.32
CA ILE A 229 -26.37 23.19 -0.86
C ILE A 229 -27.31 23.79 0.20
N GLN A 230 -28.62 23.74 -0.03
CA GLN A 230 -29.61 24.24 0.93
C GLN A 230 -29.53 23.52 2.28
N GLU A 231 -29.46 22.17 2.28
CA GLU A 231 -29.34 21.38 3.50
C GLU A 231 -28.05 21.71 4.26
N LEU A 232 -26.93 21.95 3.57
CA LEU A 232 -25.67 22.33 4.22
C LEU A 232 -25.73 23.72 4.87
N VAL A 233 -26.35 24.68 4.19
CA VAL A 233 -26.56 26.04 4.72
C VAL A 233 -27.48 25.98 5.94
N GLU A 234 -28.58 25.21 5.89
CA GLU A 234 -29.50 25.00 7.02
C GLU A 234 -28.80 24.38 8.23
N ASN A 235 -27.82 23.49 8.00
CA ASN A 235 -27.01 22.88 9.05
C ASN A 235 -25.87 23.80 9.56
N GLY A 236 -25.78 25.03 9.07
CA GLY A 236 -24.85 26.06 9.54
C GLY A 236 -23.46 25.99 8.91
N TYR A 237 -23.32 25.41 7.72
CA TYR A 237 -22.06 25.43 6.96
C TYR A 237 -22.11 26.51 5.88
N GLY A 238 -21.32 27.57 6.05
CA GLY A 238 -21.28 28.71 5.13
C GLY A 238 -20.18 28.68 4.07
N LYS A 239 -19.17 27.81 4.22
CA LYS A 239 -18.04 27.70 3.28
C LYS A 239 -18.23 26.47 2.40
N ILE A 240 -18.87 26.65 1.25
CA ILE A 240 -19.14 25.58 0.28
C ILE A 240 -18.39 25.89 -1.02
N LEU A 241 -17.73 24.89 -1.58
CA LEU A 241 -17.03 24.95 -2.86
C LEU A 241 -17.55 23.84 -3.77
N VAL A 242 -18.22 24.21 -4.87
CA VAL A 242 -18.65 23.24 -5.89
C VAL A 242 -17.57 23.12 -6.95
N VAL A 243 -17.15 21.89 -7.24
CA VAL A 243 -16.17 21.58 -8.29
C VAL A 243 -16.88 20.81 -9.39
N ASP A 244 -17.14 21.49 -10.50
CA ASP A 244 -17.83 20.91 -11.64
C ASP A 244 -16.89 20.12 -12.57
N GLY A 245 -17.27 18.88 -12.88
CA GLY A 245 -16.57 17.99 -13.80
C GLY A 245 -16.91 18.20 -15.27
N TYR A 246 -17.25 19.42 -15.68
CA TYR A 246 -17.76 19.77 -17.02
C TYR A 246 -19.18 19.26 -17.29
N SER A 247 -20.13 19.63 -16.42
CA SER A 247 -21.55 19.32 -16.63
C SER A 247 -22.09 19.92 -17.93
N SER A 248 -22.99 19.17 -18.57
CA SER A 248 -23.70 19.53 -19.81
C SER A 248 -25.14 19.98 -19.57
N ASP A 249 -25.62 19.87 -18.32
CA ASP A 249 -26.93 20.31 -17.86
C ASP A 249 -26.83 21.62 -17.04
N ARG A 250 -27.88 21.96 -16.28
CA ARG A 250 -27.94 23.21 -15.50
C ARG A 250 -27.24 23.15 -14.12
N THR A 251 -26.37 22.15 -13.88
CA THR A 251 -25.73 21.96 -12.56
C THR A 251 -25.03 23.22 -12.05
N VAL A 252 -24.26 23.90 -12.91
CA VAL A 252 -23.49 25.08 -12.53
C VAL A 252 -24.39 26.27 -12.23
N GLU A 253 -25.44 26.47 -13.01
CA GLU A 253 -26.43 27.53 -12.76
C GLU A 253 -27.16 27.30 -11.43
N VAL A 254 -27.62 26.07 -11.19
CA VAL A 254 -28.33 25.72 -9.95
C VAL A 254 -27.43 25.88 -8.72
N ALA A 255 -26.15 25.51 -8.82
CA ALA A 255 -25.19 25.72 -7.73
C ALA A 255 -25.04 27.21 -7.37
N ARG A 256 -24.85 28.07 -8.39
CA ARG A 256 -24.72 29.53 -8.21
C ARG A 256 -25.97 30.16 -7.62
N GLU A 257 -27.15 29.75 -8.07
CA GLU A 257 -28.44 30.23 -7.55
C GLU A 257 -28.61 29.91 -6.06
N ASN A 258 -27.97 28.84 -5.56
CA ASN A 258 -28.02 28.42 -4.16
C ASN A 258 -26.84 28.93 -3.32
N GLY A 259 -25.99 29.81 -3.86
CA GLY A 259 -24.94 30.50 -3.11
C GLY A 259 -23.62 29.74 -2.99
N ALA A 260 -23.36 28.79 -3.89
CA ALA A 260 -22.08 28.07 -4.00
C ALA A 260 -21.35 28.35 -5.33
#